data_AF-A0A2D5QFQ6-F1
#
_entry.id   AF-A0A2D5QFQ6-F1
#
_cell.length_a   1.000
_cell.length_b   1.000
_cell.length_c   1.000
_cell.angle_alpha   90.00
_cell.angle_beta   90.00
_cell.angle_gamma   90.00
#
_symmetry.space_group_name_H-M   'P 1'
#
loop_
_entity.id
_entity.type
_entity.pdbx_description
1 polymer ?
#
loop_
_entity_poly.entity_id
_entity_poly.type
_entity_poly.pdbx_seq_one_letter_code
_entity_poly.pdbx_strand_id
1 'polypeptide(L)' 'MNAKRKILEKIVRVDQAGEVGAQQIYEGQKLVFKILKNKKDYDQVSHMAIEEQEHLDYFNELAKKESIKSTKM' A
#
# COMPACT_ATOMS: atom_id res chain seq x y z
N MET A 1 -2.27 16.34 22.43
CA MET A 1 -2.19 14.94 21.96
C MET A 1 -1.02 14.23 22.65
N ASN A 2 -1.29 13.04 23.20
CA ASN A 2 -0.29 12.15 23.81
C ASN A 2 0.81 11.79 22.78
N ALA A 3 2.08 11.74 23.21
CA ALA A 3 3.22 11.39 22.34
C ALA A 3 3.04 10.03 21.64
N LYS A 4 2.47 9.04 22.34
CA LYS A 4 2.18 7.72 21.75
C LYS A 4 1.19 7.82 20.59
N ARG A 5 0.16 8.65 20.74
CA ARG A 5 -0.84 8.88 19.68
C ARG A 5 -0.22 9.54 18.45
N LYS A 6 0.67 10.51 18.65
CA LYS A 6 1.40 11.15 17.54
C LYS A 6 2.31 10.18 16.78
N ILE A 7 2.91 9.21 17.48
CA ILE A 7 3.75 8.18 16.86
C ILE A 7 2.87 7.23 16.04
N LEU A 8 1.77 6.75 16.61
CA LEU A 8 0.81 5.90 15.90
C LEU A 8 0.28 6.57 14.63
N GLU A 9 -0.12 7.85 14.73
CA GLU A 9 -0.57 8.65 13.58
C GLU A 9 0.48 8.75 12.46
N LYS A 10 1.77 8.83 12.81
CA LYS A 10 2.85 8.85 11.81
C LYS A 10 3.04 7.51 11.14
N ILE A 11 3.07 6.43 11.94
CA ILE A 11 3.27 5.06 11.43
C ILE A 11 2.17 4.73 10.42
N VAL A 12 0.90 4.82 10.85
CA VAL A 12 -0.25 4.50 10.00
C VAL A 12 -0.25 5.30 8.70
N ARG A 13 0.09 6.60 8.75
CA ARG A 13 0.10 7.46 7.55
C ARG A 13 1.25 7.18 6.60
N VAL A 14 2.43 6.83 7.13
CA VAL A 14 3.61 6.50 6.34
C VAL A 14 3.42 5.14 5.68
N ASP A 15 2.94 4.14 6.43
CA ASP A 15 2.67 2.81 5.89
C ASP A 15 1.63 2.88 4.78
N GLN A 16 0.49 3.56 5.03
CA GLN A 16 -0.56 3.75 4.02
C GLN A 16 -0.03 4.40 2.72
N ALA A 17 0.83 5.41 2.83
CA ALA A 17 1.45 6.05 1.66
C ALA A 17 2.46 5.13 0.96
N GLY A 18 3.17 4.30 1.74
CA GLY A 18 4.04 3.25 1.24
C GLY A 18 3.27 2.23 0.40
N GLU A 19 2.13 1.75 0.90
CA GLU A 19 1.30 0.77 0.20
C GLU A 19 0.78 1.29 -1.14
N VAL A 20 0.32 2.54 -1.20
CA VAL A 20 -0.09 3.12 -2.48
C VAL A 20 1.08 3.31 -3.43
N GLY A 21 2.26 3.66 -2.91
CA GLY A 21 3.48 3.68 -3.72
C GLY A 21 3.82 2.30 -4.28
N ALA A 22 3.72 1.24 -3.47
CA ALA A 22 3.96 -0.14 -3.88
C ALA A 22 2.98 -0.57 -4.98
N GLN A 23 1.68 -0.28 -4.82
CA GLN A 23 0.66 -0.53 -5.85
C GLN A 23 1.02 0.12 -7.19
N GLN A 24 1.41 1.39 -7.19
CA GLN A 24 1.80 2.10 -8.42
C GLN A 24 3.04 1.50 -9.08
N ILE A 25 4.03 1.11 -8.28
CA ILE A 25 5.24 0.43 -8.77
C ILE A 25 4.87 -0.91 -9.42
N TYR A 26 4.00 -1.69 -8.79
CA TYR A 26 3.55 -2.98 -9.32
C TYR A 26 2.74 -2.86 -10.59
N GLU A 27 1.88 -1.85 -10.73
CA GLU A 27 1.18 -1.58 -11.98
C GLU A 27 2.16 -1.26 -13.12
N GLY A 28 3.20 -0.46 -12.84
CA GLY A 28 4.28 -0.20 -13.79
C GLY A 28 5.03 -1.47 -14.20
N GLN A 29 5.39 -2.32 -13.23
CA GLN A 29 6.08 -3.59 -13.49
C GLN A 29 5.21 -4.56 -14.29
N LYS A 30 3.92 -4.70 -13.94
CA LYS A 30 2.94 -5.52 -14.67
C LYS A 30 2.83 -5.08 -16.13
N LEU A 31 2.80 -3.78 -16.40
CA LEU A 31 2.80 -3.25 -17.76
C LEU A 31 4.06 -3.68 -18.53
N VAL A 32 5.24 -3.52 -17.94
CA VAL A 32 6.52 -3.92 -18.56
C VAL A 32 6.56 -5.42 -18.82
N PHE A 33 6.19 -6.26 -17.86
CA PHE A 33 6.22 -7.72 -18.02
C PHE A 33 5.20 -8.20 -19.05
N LYS A 34 4.05 -7.53 -19.17
CA LYS A 34 3.08 -7.81 -20.23
C LYS A 34 3.66 -7.50 -21.61
N ILE A 35 4.37 -6.38 -21.78
CA ILE A 35 5.05 -6.02 -23.04
C ILE A 35 6.14 -7.05 -23.40
N LEU A 36 6.92 -7.47 -22.40
CA LEU A 36 7.99 -8.47 -22.57
C LEU A 36 7.47 -9.92 -22.70
N LYS A 37 6.16 -10.15 -22.61
CA LYS A 37 5.52 -11.49 -22.56
C LYS A 37 6.09 -12.39 -21.44
N ASN A 38 6.57 -11.78 -20.34
CA ASN A 38 7.09 -12.50 -19.19
C ASN A 38 5.96 -12.84 -18.21
N LYS A 39 5.27 -13.96 -18.48
CA LYS A 39 4.11 -14.40 -17.68
C LYS A 39 4.48 -14.71 -16.23
N LYS A 40 5.65 -15.30 -15.98
CA LYS A 40 6.07 -15.71 -14.63
C LYS A 40 6.17 -14.51 -13.69
N ASP A 41 6.90 -13.48 -14.09
CA ASP A 41 7.11 -12.30 -13.25
C ASP A 41 5.83 -11.43 -13.19
N TYR A 42 5.04 -11.41 -14.27
CA TYR A 42 3.71 -10.79 -14.25
C TYR A 42 2.80 -11.40 -13.19
N ASP A 43 2.70 -12.74 -13.14
CA ASP A 43 1.85 -13.44 -12.17
C ASP A 43 2.37 -13.22 -10.74
N GLN A 44 3.68 -13.26 -10.54
CA GLN A 44 4.30 -13.02 -9.23
C GLN A 44 4.01 -11.60 -8.72
N VAL A 45 4.24 -10.56 -9.54
CA VAL A 45 3.95 -9.18 -9.13
C VAL A 45 2.45 -8.94 -8.97
N SER A 46 1.61 -9.61 -9.76
CA SER A 46 0.15 -9.52 -9.58
C SER A 46 -0.30 -10.11 -8.26
N HIS A 47 0.33 -11.19 -7.79
CA HIS A 47 0.07 -11.75 -6.47
C HIS A 47 0.52 -10.81 -5.35
N MET A 48 1.74 -10.28 -5.43
CA MET A 48 2.24 -9.30 -4.46
C MET A 48 1.36 -8.04 -4.39
N ALA A 49 0.83 -7.57 -5.53
CA ALA A 49 -0.10 -6.45 -5.55
C ALA A 49 -1.43 -6.73 -4.84
N ILE A 50 -1.88 -7.99 -4.80
CA ILE A 50 -3.07 -8.36 -4.02
C ILE A 50 -2.75 -8.29 -2.53
N GLU A 51 -1.60 -8.79 -2.10
CA GLU A 51 -1.17 -8.73 -0.70
C GLU A 51 -1.05 -7.28 -0.19
N GLU A 52 -0.44 -6.39 -0.99
CA GLU A 52 -0.36 -4.96 -0.60
C GLU A 52 -1.72 -4.26 -0.58
N GLN A 53 -2.71 -4.76 -1.33
CA GLN A 53 -4.07 -4.22 -1.25
C GLN A 53 -4.72 -4.59 0.09
N GLU A 54 -4.48 -5.81 0.59
CA GLU A 54 -4.92 -6.24 1.91
C GLU A 54 -4.25 -5.41 3.02
N HIS A 55 -2.95 -5.10 2.88
CA HIS A 55 -2.24 -4.21 3.80
C HIS A 55 -2.82 -2.79 3.79
N LEU A 56 -3.05 -2.21 2.61
CA LEU A 56 -3.66 -0.88 2.47
C LEU A 56 -5.06 -0.83 3.13
N ASP A 57 -5.88 -1.85 2.91
CA ASP A 57 -7.21 -1.95 3.50
C ASP A 57 -7.14 -2.02 5.03
N TYR A 58 -6.19 -2.80 5.57
CA TYR A 58 -5.94 -2.85 7.01
C TYR A 58 -5.58 -1.47 7.58
N PHE A 59 -4.66 -0.74 6.93
CA PHE A 59 -4.27 0.60 7.41
C PHE A 59 -5.39 1.63 7.27
N ASN A 60 -6.24 1.53 6.25
CA ASN A 60 -7.42 2.37 6.09
C ASN A 60 -8.42 2.16 7.24
N GLU A 61 -8.71 0.90 7.58
CA GLU A 61 -9.61 0.58 8.69
C GLU A 61 -9.00 0.95 10.05
N LEU A 62 -7.70 0.74 10.24
CA LEU A 62 -7.00 1.18 11.44
C LEU A 62 -7.02 2.70 11.60
N ALA A 63 -6.77 3.44 10.51
CA ALA A 63 -6.84 4.90 10.52
C ALA A 63 -8.24 5.39 10.91
N LYS A 64 -9.29 4.78 10.34
CA LYS A 64 -10.69 5.08 10.67
C LYS A 64 -10.99 4.79 12.15
N LYS A 65 -10.59 3.62 12.66
CA LYS A 65 -10.79 3.21 14.06
C LYS A 65 -10.12 4.19 15.03
N GLU A 66 -8.90 4.63 14.74
CA GLU A 66 -8.12 5.52 15.59
C GLU A 66 -8.40 7.02 15.34
N SER A 67 -9.35 7.34 14.43
CA SER A 67 -9.67 8.72 13.99
C SER A 67 -8.44 9.47 13.46
N ILE A 68 -7.55 8.76 12.79
CA ILE A 68 -6.37 9.30 12.12
C ILE A 68 -6.82 9.80 10.75
N LYS A 69 -6.51 11.05 10.42
CA LYS A 69 -6.75 11.55 9.06
C LYS A 69 -5.87 10.76 8.10
N SER A 70 -6.53 10.07 7.16
CA SER A 70 -5.89 9.44 6.01
C SER A 70 -4.90 10.39 5.36
N THR A 71 -3.77 9.86 4.90
CA THR A 71 -2.88 10.62 4.03
C THR A 71 -3.69 10.99 2.78
N LYS A 72 -3.87 12.28 2.51
CA LYS A 72 -4.46 12.74 1.25
C LYS A 72 -3.54 12.25 0.14
N MET A 73 -4.03 11.34 -0.69
CA MET A 73 -3.38 10.90 -1.91
C MET A 73 -4.11 11.47 -3.10
#